data_AF-A0A3C0QRR5-F1
#
_entry.id   AF-A0A3C0QRR5-F1
#
_cell.length_a   1.000
_cell.length_b   1.000
_cell.length_c   1.000
_cell.angle_alpha   90.00
_cell.angle_beta   90.00
_cell.angle_gamma   90.00
#
_symmetry.space_group_name_H-M   'P 1'
#
loop_
_entity.id
_entity.type
_entity.pdbx_description
1 polymer ?
#
loop_
_entity_poly.entity_id
_entity_poly.type
_entity_poly.pdbx_seq_one_letter_code
_entity_poly.pdbx_strand_id
1 'polypeptide(L)' 'MDALKKISESSLKENAPVVEIGDTVKVHVRIQEGEKSRIQIFE' A
#
# COMPACT_ATOMS: atom_id res chain seq x y z
N MET A 1 -26.46 -0.74 -6.73
CA MET A 1 -25.18 -0.06 -7.07
C MET A 1 -24.58 0.36 -5.74
N ASP A 2 -23.50 -0.28 -5.30
CA ASP A 2 -22.89 0.03 -4.00
C ASP A 2 -22.25 1.43 -4.03
N ALA A 3 -22.91 2.39 -3.38
CA ALA A 3 -22.43 3.78 -3.31
C ALA A 3 -21.03 3.86 -2.70
N LEU A 4 -20.72 2.97 -1.74
CA LEU A 4 -19.41 2.85 -1.12
C LEU A 4 -18.32 2.44 -2.12
N LYS A 5 -18.65 1.59 -3.09
CA LYS A 5 -17.68 1.11 -4.10
C LYS A 5 -17.19 2.27 -4.98
N LYS A 6 -18.12 3.11 -5.46
CA LYS A 6 -17.79 4.31 -6.26
C LYS A 6 -16.88 5.30 -5.54
N ILE A 7 -17.05 5.44 -4.22
CA ILE A 7 -16.20 6.33 -3.42
C ILE A 7 -14.81 5.71 -3.21
N SER A 8 -14.74 4.40 -3.01
CA SER A 8 -13.46 3.69 -2.80
C SER A 8 -12.59 3.61 -4.05
N GLU A 9 -13.19 3.61 -5.26
CA GLU A 9 -12.48 3.46 -6.53
C GLU A 9 -11.37 4.52 -6.73
N SER A 10 -11.60 5.77 -6.31
CA SER A 10 -10.60 6.85 -6.41
C SER A 10 -9.42 6.70 -5.42
N SER A 11 -9.60 5.89 -4.38
CA SER A 11 -8.59 5.63 -3.34
C SER A 11 -7.79 4.35 -3.61
N LEU A 12 -8.16 3.58 -4.64
CA LEU A 12 -7.44 2.38 -5.04
C LEU A 12 -6.19 2.76 -5.84
N LYS A 13 -5.11 1.98 -5.65
CA LYS A 13 -3.93 2.09 -6.51
C LYS A 13 -4.25 1.46 -7.86
N GLU A 14 -4.07 2.20 -8.94
CA GLU A 14 -4.28 1.71 -10.31
C GLU A 14 -3.38 0.49 -10.64
N ASN A 15 -2.15 0.48 -10.11
CA ASN A 15 -1.14 -0.55 -10.38
C ASN A 15 -0.69 -1.23 -9.08
N ALA A 16 -1.65 -1.81 -8.33
CA ALA A 16 -1.33 -2.61 -7.16
C ALA A 16 -0.63 -3.92 -7.58
N PRO A 17 0.47 -4.33 -6.92
CA PRO A 17 1.10 -5.62 -7.20
C PRO A 17 0.18 -6.77 -6.80
N VAL A 18 0.18 -7.84 -7.60
CA VAL A 18 -0.47 -9.10 -7.25
C VAL A 18 0.49 -9.90 -6.37
N VAL A 19 0.00 -10.36 -5.22
CA VAL A 19 0.74 -11.16 -4.24
C VAL A 19 -0.13 -12.33 -3.81
N GLU A 20 0.48 -13.50 -3.71
CA GLU A 20 -0.19 -14.76 -3.37
C GLU A 20 0.32 -15.33 -2.04
N ILE A 21 -0.42 -16.29 -1.50
CA ILE A 21 -0.08 -16.93 -0.23
C ILE A 21 1.19 -17.76 -0.43
N GLY A 22 2.23 -17.45 0.33
CA GLY A 22 3.53 -18.12 0.26
C GLY A 22 4.62 -17.27 -0.40
N ASP A 23 4.27 -16.14 -1.00
CA ASP A 23 5.25 -15.21 -1.56
C ASP A 23 6.10 -14.56 -0.47
N THR A 24 7.41 -14.50 -0.69
CA THR A 24 8.32 -13.68 0.12
C THR A 24 8.37 -12.29 -0.49
N VAL A 25 7.93 -11.27 0.24
CA VAL A 25 7.70 -9.93 -0.31
C VAL A 25 8.45 -8.86 0.49
N LYS A 26 9.09 -7.93 -0.22
CA LYS A 26 9.76 -6.78 0.40
C LYS A 26 8.85 -5.56 0.44
N VAL A 27 8.23 -5.31 1.58
CA VAL A 27 7.34 -4.19 1.81
C VAL A 27 8.16 -2.95 2.19
N HIS A 28 8.08 -1.91 1.35
CA HIS A 28 8.72 -0.62 1.60
C HIS A 28 7.75 0.30 2.33
N VAL A 29 8.00 0.57 3.61
CA VAL A 29 7.17 1.43 4.44
C VAL A 29 7.81 2.81 4.53
N ARG A 30 7.05 3.85 4.21
CA ARG A 30 7.47 5.23 4.46
C ARG A 30 7.16 5.59 5.90
N ILE A 31 8.19 5.90 6.68
CA ILE A 31 8.07 6.32 8.08
C ILE A 31 8.45 7.79 8.17
N GLN A 32 7.61 8.57 8.85
CA GLN A 32 7.85 9.97 9.16
C GLN A 32 8.01 10.14 10.68
N GLU A 33 9.18 10.62 11.11
CA GLU A 33 9.56 10.83 12.50
C GLU A 33 9.85 12.33 12.70
N GLY A 34 8.81 13.07 13.11
CA GLY A 34 8.84 14.53 13.14
C GLY A 34 9.02 15.12 11.74
N GLU A 35 10.09 15.89 11.54
CA GLU A 35 10.44 16.50 10.25
C GLU A 35 11.23 15.56 9.32
N LYS A 36 11.76 14.44 9.82
CA LYS A 36 12.55 13.50 9.00
C LYS A 36 11.66 12.39 8.46
N SER A 37 11.97 11.93 7.24
CA SER A 37 11.32 10.75 6.66
C SER A 37 12.35 9.75 6.15
N ARG A 38 12.03 8.46 6.28
CA ARG A 38 12.84 7.35 5.79
C ARG A 38 11.96 6.26 5.19
N ILE A 39 12.55 5.44 4.32
CA ILE A 39 11.93 4.21 3.85
C ILE A 39 12.55 3.06 4.62
N GLN A 40 11.72 2.27 5.31
CA GLN A 40 12.12 1.06 6.00
C GLN A 40 11.55 -0.14 5.27
N ILE A 41 12.40 -1.15 5.01
CA ILE A 41 12.02 -2.37 4.29
C ILE A 41 11.74 -3.46 5.30
N PHE A 42 10.61 -4.15 5.13
CA PHE A 42 10.26 -5.38 5.83
C PHE A 42 10.16 -6.50 4.80
N GLU A 43 10.75 -7.66 5.10
CA GLU A 43 10.67 -8.87 4.29
C GLU A 43 9.76 -9.90 4.98
#